data_AF-A0A0A9G6M0-F1
#
_entry.id   AF-A0A0A9G6M0-F1
#
_cell.length_a   1.000
_cell.length_b   1.000
_cell.length_c   1.000
_cell.angle_alpha   90.00
_cell.angle_beta   90.00
_cell.angle_gamma   90.00
#
_symmetry.space_group_name_H-M   'P 1'
#
loop_
_entity.id
_entity.type
_entity.pdbx_description
1 polymer ?
#
loop_
_entity_poly.entity_id
_entity_poly.type
_entity_poly.pdbx_seq_one_letter_code
_entity_poly.pdbx_strand_id
1 'polypeptide(L)'
;MAPRRPGQLLKLLAGMQALGLAVLHLNVVSTALDAVELYTLSLKVEEGCSLTAAEDIAAAVHHVLCIIDAEAAAQWMLAAGAGQPDI
;
A
#
# COMPACT_ATOMS: atom_id res chain seq x y z
N MET A 1 -9.12 -0.41 -1.49
CA MET A 1 -9.07 0.81 -2.32
C MET A 1 -8.61 1.92 -1.40
N ALA A 2 -7.38 2.42 -1.61
CA ALA A 2 -6.74 3.28 -0.62
C ALA A 2 -6.88 4.76 -1.00
N PRO A 3 -7.14 5.68 -0.05
CA PRO A 3 -7.12 7.12 -0.32
C PRO A 3 -5.72 7.55 -0.72
N ARG A 4 -5.58 8.40 -1.76
CA ARG A 4 -4.29 8.95 -2.18
C ARG A 4 -3.58 9.73 -1.07
N ARG A 5 -2.32 9.38 -0.79
CA ARG A 5 -1.45 10.10 0.13
C ARG A 5 -0.01 10.19 -0.38
N PRO A 6 0.70 11.30 -0.10
CA PRO A 6 2.15 11.36 -0.30
C PRO A 6 2.86 10.23 0.47
N GLY A 7 3.74 9.50 -0.21
CA GLY A 7 4.59 8.48 0.42
C GLY A 7 3.97 7.10 0.60
N GLN A 8 2.67 6.90 0.34
CA GLN A 8 2.04 5.57 0.37
C GLN A 8 2.72 4.58 -0.58
N LEU A 9 3.00 5.03 -1.81
CA LEU A 9 3.67 4.19 -2.79
C LEU A 9 5.08 3.78 -2.33
N LEU A 10 5.82 4.71 -1.71
CA LEU A 10 7.15 4.40 -1.19
C LEU A 10 7.09 3.36 -0.08
N LYS A 11 6.14 3.49 0.86
CA LYS A 11 5.91 2.49 1.91
C LYS A 11 5.53 1.13 1.35
N LEU A 12 4.70 1.12 0.30
CA LEU A 12 4.32 -0.11 -0.40
C LEU A 12 5.55 -0.82 -0.97
N LEU A 13 6.37 -0.11 -1.73
CA LEU A 13 7.59 -0.66 -2.32
C LEU A 13 8.58 -1.12 -1.26
N ALA A 14 8.79 -0.32 -0.20
CA ALA A 14 9.66 -0.68 0.91
C ALA A 14 9.19 -1.93 1.65
N GLY A 15 7.86 -2.08 1.84
CA GLY A 15 7.27 -3.27 2.45
C GLY A 15 7.50 -4.53 1.62
N MET A 16 7.35 -4.46 0.29
CA MET A 16 7.67 -5.60 -0.58
C MET A 16 9.15 -5.98 -0.48
N GLN A 17 10.03 -4.98 -0.49
CA GLN A 17 11.47 -5.22 -0.40
C GLN A 17 11.88 -5.84 0.95
N ALA A 18 11.23 -5.42 2.06
CA ALA A 18 11.44 -6.01 3.38
C ALA A 18 11.00 -7.49 3.47
N LEU A 19 10.05 -7.91 2.64
CA LEU A 19 9.64 -9.31 2.51
C LEU A 19 10.58 -10.14 1.62
N GLY A 20 11.64 -9.54 1.04
CA GLY A 20 12.50 -10.21 0.07
C GLY A 20 11.81 -10.40 -1.29
N LEU A 21 10.88 -9.51 -1.64
CA LEU A 21 10.18 -9.52 -2.92
C LEU A 21 10.65 -8.34 -3.79
N ALA A 22 11.02 -8.63 -5.03
CA ALA A 22 11.30 -7.60 -6.03
C ALA A 22 10.03 -7.22 -6.77
N VAL A 23 9.76 -5.91 -6.89
CA VAL A 23 8.67 -5.38 -7.70
C VAL A 23 9.15 -5.28 -9.15
N LEU A 24 8.61 -6.13 -10.01
CA LEU A 24 8.95 -6.16 -11.45
C LEU A 24 8.15 -5.13 -12.24
N HIS A 25 6.87 -5.00 -11.90
CA HIS A 25 5.96 -4.09 -12.58
C HIS A 25 5.01 -3.48 -11.56
N LEU A 26 4.79 -2.18 -11.69
CA LEU A 26 3.87 -1.42 -10.86
C LEU A 26 2.95 -0.63 -11.79
N ASN A 27 1.65 -0.81 -11.62
CA ASN A 27 0.65 0.02 -12.23
C ASN A 27 -0.14 0.76 -11.16
N VAL A 28 -0.38 2.05 -11.39
CA VAL A 28 -1.14 2.92 -10.50
C VAL A 28 -2.31 3.50 -11.28
N VAL A 29 -3.53 3.11 -10.93
CA VAL A 29 -4.74 3.68 -11.52
C VAL A 29 -5.29 4.76 -10.62
N SER A 30 -5.62 5.89 -11.24
CA SER A 30 -6.06 7.09 -10.55
C SER A 30 -7.52 7.42 -10.79
N THR A 31 -8.38 7.08 -9.83
CA THR A 31 -9.79 7.49 -9.87
C THR A 31 -9.92 8.84 -9.17
N ALA A 32 -10.02 9.90 -9.97
CA ALA A 32 -10.14 11.28 -9.49
C ALA A 32 -11.44 11.52 -8.70
N LEU A 33 -12.51 10.80 -9.02
CA LEU A 33 -13.84 10.98 -8.42
C LEU A 33 -13.86 10.63 -6.92
N ASP A 34 -13.12 9.59 -6.52
CA ASP A 34 -13.11 9.09 -5.14
C ASP A 34 -11.78 9.36 -4.42
N ALA A 35 -10.83 10.04 -5.08
CA ALA A 35 -9.44 10.16 -4.63
C ALA A 35 -8.80 8.80 -4.29
N VAL A 36 -9.25 7.72 -4.95
CA VAL A 36 -8.83 6.35 -4.71
C VAL A 36 -7.69 5.97 -5.66
N GLU A 37 -6.68 5.31 -5.09
CA GLU A 37 -5.56 4.76 -5.81
C GLU A 37 -5.68 3.22 -5.86
N LEU A 38 -5.58 2.65 -7.06
CA LEU A 38 -5.51 1.20 -7.26
C LEU A 38 -4.07 0.83 -7.66
N TYR A 39 -3.45 -0.04 -6.86
CA TYR A 39 -2.12 -0.56 -7.15
C TYR A 39 -2.21 -1.97 -7.71
N THR A 40 -1.46 -2.24 -8.77
CA THR A 40 -1.25 -3.59 -9.30
C THR A 40 0.24 -3.84 -9.38
N LEU A 41 0.69 -4.96 -8.80
CA LEU A 41 2.10 -5.29 -8.64
C LEU A 41 2.36 -6.68 -9.24
N SER A 42 3.45 -6.82 -9.98
CA SER A 42 4.05 -8.11 -10.29
C SER A 42 5.28 -8.29 -9.43
N LEU A 43 5.31 -9.35 -8.62
CA LEU A 43 6.36 -9.60 -7.65
C LEU A 43 7.19 -10.82 -8.05
N LYS A 44 8.49 -10.75 -7.81
CA LYS A 44 9.41 -11.88 -7.89
C LYS A 44 9.95 -12.17 -6.50
N VAL A 45 9.98 -13.44 -6.13
CA VAL A 45 10.63 -13.90 -4.90
C VAL A 45 12.15 -13.86 -5.14
N GLU A 46 12.87 -13.10 -4.32
CA GLU A 46 14.32 -13.00 -4.42
C GLU A 46 15.02 -14.13 -3.67
N GLU A 47 16.29 -14.34 -4.01
CA GLU A 47 17.13 -15.31 -3.34
C GLU A 47 17.29 -14.94 -1.86
N GLY A 48 17.05 -15.89 -0.96
CA GLY A 48 17.06 -15.68 0.49
C GLY A 48 15.73 -15.18 1.09
N CYS A 49 14.66 -15.05 0.30
CA CYS A 49 13.32 -14.84 0.84
C CYS A 49 12.89 -16.03 1.73
N SER A 50 12.42 -15.76 2.93
CA SER A 50 11.97 -16.77 3.89
C SER A 50 10.58 -17.34 3.58
N LEU A 51 9.82 -16.68 2.70
CA LEU A 51 8.48 -17.09 2.30
C LEU A 51 8.59 -18.10 1.16
N THR A 52 8.22 -19.36 1.43
CA THR A 52 8.37 -20.46 0.46
C THR A 52 7.09 -20.81 -0.27
N ALA A 53 5.93 -20.52 0.33
CA ALA A 53 4.63 -20.90 -0.20
C ALA A 53 3.85 -19.68 -0.71
N ALA A 54 3.05 -19.86 -1.77
CA ALA A 54 2.36 -18.76 -2.42
C ALA A 54 1.30 -18.12 -1.50
N GLU A 55 0.67 -18.93 -0.67
CA GLU A 55 -0.27 -18.53 0.37
C GLU A 55 0.39 -17.64 1.43
N ASP A 56 1.61 -17.96 1.85
CA ASP A 56 2.36 -17.16 2.83
C ASP A 56 2.76 -15.81 2.24
N ILE A 57 3.17 -15.80 0.97
CA ILE A 57 3.45 -14.57 0.22
C ILE A 57 2.19 -13.72 0.11
N ALA A 58 1.06 -14.31 -0.27
CA ALA A 58 -0.21 -13.60 -0.38
C ALA A 58 -0.64 -13.01 0.96
N ALA A 59 -0.51 -13.76 2.05
CA ALA A 59 -0.83 -13.30 3.40
C ALA A 59 0.09 -12.15 3.86
N ALA A 60 1.40 -12.27 3.65
CA ALA A 60 2.37 -11.25 4.03
C ALA A 60 2.18 -9.95 3.22
N VAL A 61 2.00 -10.06 1.90
CA VAL A 61 1.71 -8.91 1.03
C VAL A 61 0.40 -8.25 1.42
N HIS A 62 -0.64 -9.03 1.70
CA HIS A 62 -1.92 -8.51 2.16
C HIS A 62 -1.79 -7.78 3.50
N HIS A 63 -1.00 -8.32 4.43
CA HIS A 63 -0.75 -7.68 5.71
C HIS A 63 -0.07 -6.31 5.56
N VAL A 64 0.95 -6.19 4.70
CA VAL A 64 1.59 -4.91 4.37
C VAL A 64 0.58 -3.91 3.79
N LEU A 65 -0.27 -4.37 2.87
CA LEU A 65 -1.32 -3.52 2.29
C LEU A 65 -2.32 -3.03 3.36
N CYS A 66 -2.73 -3.89 4.29
CA CYS A 66 -3.59 -3.50 5.40
C CYS A 66 -2.96 -2.44 6.31
N ILE A 67 -1.66 -2.56 6.62
CA ILE A 67 -0.95 -1.54 7.41
C ILE A 67 -1.00 -0.19 6.68
N ILE A 68 -0.67 -0.18 5.39
CA ILE A 68 -0.63 1.05 4.59
C ILE A 68 -2.01 1.70 4.47
N ASP A 69 -3.06 0.89 4.31
CA ASP A 69 -4.45 1.36 4.25
C ASP A 69 -4.91 1.93 5.60
N ALA A 70 -4.62 1.24 6.71
CA ALA A 70 -4.94 1.69 8.06
C ALA A 70 -4.19 2.99 8.43
N GLU A 71 -2.91 3.09 8.09
CA GLU A 71 -2.14 4.33 8.26
C GLU A 71 -2.72 5.49 7.44
N ALA A 72 -3.16 5.22 6.20
CA ALA A 72 -3.75 6.24 5.34
C ALA A 72 -5.12 6.70 5.84
N ALA A 73 -5.91 5.80 6.42
CA ALA A 73 -7.15 6.09 7.11
C ALA A 73 -6.90 6.90 8.40
N ALA A 74 -5.90 6.53 9.21
CA ALA A 74 -5.52 7.29 10.40
C ALA A 74 -5.06 8.71 10.06
N GLN A 75 -4.21 8.85 9.05
CA GLN A 75 -3.78 10.16 8.53
C GLN A 75 -4.93 10.96 7.94
N TRP A 76 -5.92 10.30 7.31
CA TRP A 76 -7.15 10.97 6.88
C TRP A 76 -7.89 11.60 8.05
N MET A 77 -8.10 10.83 9.12
CA MET A 77 -8.85 11.29 10.28
C MET A 77 -8.13 12.44 10.98
N LEU A 78 -6.80 12.38 11.08
CA LEU A 78 -5.99 13.49 11.63
C LEU A 78 -6.09 14.75 10.75
N ALA A 79 -6.05 14.62 9.43
CA ALA A 79 -6.19 15.75 8.51
C ALA A 79 -7.62 16.31 8.46
N ALA A 80 -8.65 15.45 8.51
CA ALA A 80 -10.05 15.85 8.53
C ALA A 80 -10.46 16.49 9.87
N GLY A 81 -9.79 16.16 10.97
CA GLY A 81 -9.95 16.83 12.27
C GLY A 81 -9.38 18.25 12.33
N ALA A 82 -8.65 18.70 11.29
CA ALA A 82 -8.05 20.04 11.22
C ALA A 82 -8.85 21.05 10.38
N GLY A 83 -10.05 20.67 9.90
CA GLY A 83 -10.94 21.56 9.14
C GLY A 83 -12.31 21.64 9.79
N GLN A 84 -12.52 22.65 10.64
CA GLN A 84 -13.86 23.09 11.02
C GLN A 84 -14.56 23.59 9.74
N PRO A 85 -15.77 23.11 9.38
CA PRO A 85 -16.58 23.82 8.41
C PRO A 85 -17.14 25.05 9.12
N ASP A 86 -16.59 26.21 8.80
CA ASP A 86 -17.25 27.48 9.09
C ASP A 86 -18.60 27.48 8.35
N ILE A 87 -19.64 27.66 9.15
CA ILE A 87 -21.06 27.83 8.80
C ILE A 87 -21.32 28.77 7.63
#